data_AF-A0A3E2WWL5-F1
#
_entry.id   AF-A0A3E2WWL5-F1
#
_cell.length_a   1.000
_cell.length_b   1.000
_cell.length_c   1.000
_cell.angle_alpha   90.00
_cell.angle_beta   90.00
_cell.angle_gamma   90.00
#
_symmetry.space_group_name_H-M   'P 1'
#
loop_
_entity.id
_entity.type
_entity.pdbx_description
1 polymer ?
#
loop_
_entity_poly.entity_id
_entity_poly.type
_entity_poly.pdbx_seq_one_letter_code
_entity_poly.pdbx_strand_id
1 'polypeptide(L)'
;MKTINLRWIYPHYRHDEFVEVSDEVWEVMRQAQREMNNYERRKVYHRAYYSLDAYSWTENYALEHSRSPEDILMEREERAAHLRLLAALPEALAHATPTQARRVRAYYIAGISQPEISRREGVDSSKVSVAIRRGLRNMRRCYDCLFPAE
;
A
#
# COMPACT_ATOMS: atom_id res chain seq x y z
N MET A 1 -4.51 53.10 -22.85
CA MET A 1 -5.89 53.13 -22.31
C MET A 1 -6.66 51.97 -22.90
N LYS A 2 -7.50 51.30 -22.10
CA LYS A 2 -8.35 50.18 -22.50
C LYS A 2 -9.77 50.42 -22.00
N THR A 3 -10.76 50.16 -22.85
CA THR A 3 -12.17 50.22 -22.44
C THR A 3 -12.60 48.84 -21.96
N ILE A 4 -13.13 48.76 -20.73
CA ILE A 4 -13.63 47.52 -20.13
C ILE A 4 -15.11 47.66 -19.81
N ASN A 5 -15.85 46.54 -19.81
CA ASN A 5 -17.23 46.49 -19.34
C ASN A 5 -17.25 45.96 -17.90
N LEU A 6 -17.74 46.77 -16.95
CA LEU A 6 -17.77 46.43 -15.53
C LEU A 6 -18.70 45.26 -15.23
N ARG A 7 -19.75 45.06 -16.03
CA ARG A 7 -20.71 43.95 -15.88
C ARG A 7 -20.04 42.57 -15.91
N TRP A 8 -18.98 42.41 -16.69
CA TRP A 8 -18.32 41.11 -16.86
C TRP A 8 -17.40 40.75 -15.69
N ILE A 9 -17.01 41.74 -14.89
CA ILE A 9 -16.02 41.61 -13.83
C ILE A 9 -16.69 41.60 -12.46
N TYR A 10 -17.73 42.43 -12.30
CA TYR A 10 -18.38 42.67 -11.01
C TYR A 10 -19.84 42.23 -11.03
N PRO A 11 -20.23 41.23 -10.21
CA PRO A 11 -21.59 40.67 -10.21
C PRO A 11 -22.72 41.65 -9.88
N HIS A 12 -22.41 42.79 -9.26
CA HIS A 12 -23.39 43.79 -8.84
C HIS A 12 -23.81 44.76 -9.95
N TYR A 13 -23.06 44.85 -11.06
CA TYR A 13 -23.45 45.63 -12.23
C TYR A 13 -24.40 44.81 -13.11
N ARG A 14 -25.64 45.30 -13.28
CA ARG A 14 -26.70 44.60 -14.05
C ARG A 14 -26.88 45.10 -15.49
N HIS A 15 -26.24 46.21 -15.83
CA HIS A 15 -26.26 46.83 -17.15
C HIS A 15 -24.84 46.97 -17.67
N ASP A 16 -24.70 47.14 -19.00
CA ASP A 16 -23.41 47.33 -19.62
C ASP A 16 -22.89 48.75 -19.32
N GLU A 17 -21.76 48.83 -18.63
CA GLU A 17 -21.09 50.09 -18.28
C GLU A 17 -19.63 50.03 -18.73
N PHE A 18 -19.32 50.87 -19.72
CA PHE A 18 -18.01 50.92 -20.36
C PHE A 18 -17.16 52.02 -19.72
N VAL A 19 -16.02 51.64 -19.16
CA VAL A 19 -15.09 52.56 -18.49
C VAL A 19 -13.72 52.46 -19.15
N GLU A 20 -13.10 53.61 -19.40
CA GLU A 20 -11.71 53.68 -19.84
C GLU A 20 -10.77 53.56 -18.65
N VAL A 21 -9.87 52.60 -18.74
CA VAL A 21 -8.92 52.25 -17.70
C VAL A 21 -7.50 52.40 -18.25
N SER A 22 -6.57 52.85 -17.41
CA SER A 22 -5.16 52.96 -17.79
C SER A 22 -4.56 51.59 -18.10
N ASP A 23 -3.49 51.58 -18.91
CA ASP A 23 -2.85 50.31 -19.27
C ASP A 23 -2.25 49.60 -18.04
N GLU A 24 -1.78 50.37 -17.05
CA GLU A 24 -1.28 49.85 -15.77
C GLU A 24 -2.38 49.10 -14.99
N VAL A 25 -3.55 49.71 -14.82
CA VAL A 25 -4.67 49.07 -14.10
C VAL A 25 -5.18 47.86 -14.86
N TRP A 26 -5.21 47.92 -16.20
CA TRP A 26 -5.55 46.77 -17.03
C TRP A 26 -4.57 45.60 -16.88
N GLU A 27 -3.27 45.89 -16.75
CA GLU A 27 -2.26 44.87 -16.52
C GLU A 27 -2.42 44.18 -15.16
N VAL A 28 -2.71 44.95 -14.11
CA VAL A 28 -3.01 44.42 -12.77
C VAL A 28 -4.23 43.50 -12.80
N MET A 29 -5.30 43.90 -13.49
CA MET A 29 -6.49 43.06 -13.65
C MET A 29 -6.18 41.73 -14.35
N ARG A 30 -5.37 41.76 -15.41
CA ARG A 30 -4.93 40.56 -16.12
C ARG A 30 -4.06 39.66 -15.24
N GLN A 31 -3.21 40.25 -14.42
CA GLN A 31 -2.37 39.51 -13.49
C GLN A 31 -3.21 38.78 -12.44
N ALA A 32 -4.21 39.45 -11.85
CA ALA A 32 -5.14 38.83 -10.91
C ALA A 32 -5.90 37.64 -11.54
N GLN A 33 -6.35 37.76 -12.79
CA GLN A 33 -7.00 36.64 -13.49
C GLN A 33 -6.07 35.44 -13.68
N ARG A 34 -4.80 35.69 -14.03
CA ARG A 34 -3.80 34.61 -14.16
C ARG A 34 -3.54 33.92 -12.82
N GLU A 35 -3.46 34.68 -11.75
CA GLU A 35 -3.26 34.15 -10.39
C GLU A 35 -4.44 33.28 -9.95
N MET A 36 -5.68 33.72 -10.22
CA MET A 36 -6.88 32.93 -9.96
C MET A 36 -6.86 31.61 -10.73
N ASN A 37 -6.55 31.65 -12.03
CA ASN A 37 -6.45 30.45 -12.86
C ASN A 37 -5.33 29.50 -12.37
N ASN A 38 -4.20 30.04 -11.94
CA ASN A 38 -3.10 29.26 -11.38
C ASN A 38 -3.48 28.63 -10.03
N TYR A 39 -4.23 29.34 -9.20
CA TYR A 39 -4.78 28.80 -7.95
C TYR A 39 -5.75 27.65 -8.22
N GLU A 40 -6.70 27.82 -9.14
CA GLU A 40 -7.65 26.76 -9.52
C GLU A 40 -6.95 25.52 -10.09
N ARG A 41 -5.94 25.70 -10.95
CA ARG A 41 -5.13 24.59 -11.48
C ARG A 41 -4.40 23.83 -10.36
N ARG A 42 -3.79 24.54 -9.40
CA ARG A 42 -3.13 23.91 -8.25
C ARG A 42 -4.13 23.13 -7.40
N LYS A 43 -5.30 23.70 -7.13
CA LYS A 43 -6.40 23.05 -6.39
C LYS A 43 -6.81 21.73 -7.04
N VAL A 44 -7.02 21.72 -8.36
CA VAL A 44 -7.41 20.51 -9.11
C VAL A 44 -6.29 19.49 -9.16
N TYR A 45 -5.07 19.91 -9.48
CA TYR A 45 -3.90 19.02 -9.60
C TYR A 45 -3.61 18.29 -8.29
N HIS A 46 -3.64 18.99 -7.15
CA HIS A 46 -3.43 18.41 -5.83
C HIS A 46 -4.71 17.87 -5.17
N ARG A 47 -5.86 17.92 -5.85
CA ARG A 47 -7.18 17.52 -5.32
C ARG A 47 -7.52 18.18 -3.98
N ALA A 48 -6.99 19.37 -3.72
CA ALA A 48 -7.11 20.11 -2.46
C ALA A 48 -8.40 20.96 -2.44
N TYR A 49 -9.55 20.31 -2.65
CA TYR A 49 -10.85 20.98 -2.75
C TYR A 49 -11.35 21.56 -1.43
N TYR A 50 -10.88 21.00 -0.32
CA TYR A 50 -11.27 21.34 1.03
C TYR A 50 -10.03 21.73 1.83
N SER A 51 -10.12 22.79 2.63
CA SER A 51 -9.15 23.03 3.70
C SER A 51 -9.33 21.97 4.78
N LEU A 52 -8.30 21.76 5.62
CA LEU A 52 -8.42 20.89 6.79
C LEU A 52 -9.55 21.38 7.73
N ASP A 53 -9.74 22.71 7.81
CA ASP A 53 -10.82 23.34 8.59
C ASP A 53 -12.21 23.28 7.94
N ALA A 54 -12.34 22.72 6.73
CA ALA A 54 -13.62 22.72 6.03
C ALA A 54 -14.69 21.93 6.81
N TYR A 55 -14.28 20.87 7.51
CA TYR A 55 -15.15 20.07 8.37
C TYR A 55 -14.42 19.59 9.62
N SER A 56 -15.13 19.53 10.75
CA SER A 56 -14.60 19.10 12.05
C SER A 56 -14.03 17.67 12.08
N TRP A 57 -14.37 16.84 11.09
CA TRP A 57 -13.86 15.48 10.96
C TRP A 57 -12.72 15.34 9.95
N THR A 58 -12.47 16.34 9.08
CA THR A 58 -11.47 16.23 8.00
C THR A 58 -10.05 16.08 8.55
N GLU A 59 -9.74 16.76 9.65
CA GLU A 59 -8.45 16.62 10.34
C GLU A 59 -8.27 15.22 10.93
N ASN A 60 -9.33 14.67 11.56
CA ASN A 60 -9.27 13.32 12.15
C ASN A 60 -8.92 12.26 11.10
N TYR A 61 -9.55 12.29 9.92
CA TYR A 61 -9.28 11.32 8.86
C TYR A 61 -7.96 11.53 8.12
N ALA A 62 -7.36 12.72 8.20
CA ALA A 62 -6.08 13.02 7.56
C ALA A 62 -4.87 12.53 8.38
N LEU A 63 -5.05 12.31 9.69
CA LEU A 63 -3.99 11.87 10.59
C LEU A 63 -3.91 10.33 10.63
N GLU A 64 -2.67 9.81 10.65
CA GLU A 64 -2.43 8.41 10.98
C GLU A 64 -2.83 8.18 12.45
N HIS A 65 -3.89 7.41 12.66
CA HIS A 65 -4.34 7.08 14.00
C HIS A 65 -3.36 6.09 14.64
N SER A 66 -3.06 6.29 15.93
CA SER A 66 -2.38 5.27 16.72
C SER A 66 -3.18 3.97 16.69
N ARG A 67 -2.48 2.84 16.60
CA ARG A 67 -3.11 1.50 16.65
C ARG A 67 -4.00 1.36 17.88
N SER A 68 -5.16 0.73 17.73
CA SER A 68 -6.04 0.48 18.86
C SER A 68 -5.39 -0.50 19.84
N PRO A 69 -5.67 -0.42 21.16
CA PRO A 69 -5.20 -1.41 22.12
C PRO A 69 -5.56 -2.86 21.72
N GLU A 70 -6.72 -3.06 21.10
CA GLU A 70 -7.18 -4.34 20.56
C GLU A 70 -6.27 -4.85 19.45
N ASP A 71 -5.86 -3.97 18.53
CA ASP A 71 -4.94 -4.31 17.43
C ASP A 71 -3.58 -4.76 17.98
N ILE A 72 -3.08 -4.08 19.02
CA ILE A 72 -1.81 -4.43 19.67
C ILE A 72 -1.89 -5.81 20.31
N LEU A 73 -3.01 -6.13 20.97
CA LEU A 73 -3.21 -7.43 21.59
C LEU A 73 -3.28 -8.54 20.53
N MET A 74 -4.06 -8.32 19.46
CA MET A 74 -4.19 -9.26 18.35
C MET A 74 -2.84 -9.52 17.68
N GLU A 75 -2.08 -8.48 17.36
CA GLU A 75 -0.75 -8.60 16.77
C GLU A 75 0.21 -9.37 17.68
N ARG A 76 0.10 -9.19 19.01
CA ARG A 76 0.89 -9.95 19.98
C ARG A 76 0.54 -11.44 19.97
N GLU A 77 -0.75 -11.78 19.89
CA GLU A 77 -1.21 -13.16 19.82
C GLU A 77 -0.79 -13.83 18.51
N GLU A 78 -0.93 -13.13 17.37
CA GLU A 78 -0.46 -13.59 16.06
C GLU A 78 1.05 -13.84 16.05
N ARG A 79 1.84 -12.91 16.62
CA ARG A 79 3.29 -13.07 16.77
C ARG A 79 3.61 -14.28 17.65
N ALA A 80 2.90 -14.47 18.76
CA ALA A 80 3.12 -15.62 19.63
C ALA A 80 2.77 -16.95 18.93
N ALA A 81 1.68 -17.01 18.18
CA ALA A 81 1.30 -18.17 17.37
C ALA A 81 2.35 -18.47 16.30
N HIS A 82 2.82 -17.43 15.59
CA HIS A 82 3.88 -17.57 14.59
C HIS A 82 5.17 -18.13 15.19
N LEU A 83 5.60 -17.63 16.35
CA LEU A 83 6.80 -18.11 17.03
C LEU A 83 6.67 -19.57 17.48
N ARG A 84 5.49 -20.01 17.92
CA ARG A 84 5.22 -21.43 18.23
C ARG A 84 5.37 -22.32 16.99
N LEU A 85 4.83 -21.88 15.85
CA LEU A 85 4.96 -22.62 14.59
C LEU A 85 6.42 -22.71 14.11
N LEU A 86 7.19 -21.63 14.27
CA LEU A 86 8.62 -21.61 13.97
C LEU A 86 9.42 -22.55 14.90
N ALA A 87 9.10 -22.57 16.20
CA ALA A 87 9.76 -23.45 17.15
C ALA A 87 9.54 -24.94 16.85
N ALA A 88 8.37 -25.30 16.29
CA ALA A 88 8.05 -26.67 15.87
C ALA A 88 8.67 -27.09 14.52
N LEU A 89 9.26 -26.15 13.76
CA LEU A 89 9.80 -26.41 12.43
C LEU A 89 10.91 -27.49 12.39
N PRO A 90 11.86 -27.54 13.35
CA PRO A 90 12.85 -28.62 13.41
C PRO A 90 12.22 -30.00 13.58
N GLU A 91 11.18 -30.11 14.42
CA GLU A 91 10.45 -31.34 14.69
C GLU A 91 9.67 -31.79 13.45
N ALA A 92 8.94 -30.87 12.81
CA ALA A 92 8.22 -31.15 11.58
C ALA A 92 9.17 -31.64 10.46
N LEU A 93 10.34 -31.03 10.33
CA LEU A 93 11.37 -31.46 9.37
C LEU A 93 11.94 -32.84 9.71
N ALA A 94 12.09 -33.18 11.00
CA ALA A 94 12.53 -34.50 11.44
C ALA A 94 11.48 -35.59 11.16
N HIS A 95 10.20 -35.22 11.10
CA HIS A 95 9.11 -36.12 10.72
C HIS A 95 9.10 -36.48 9.22
N ALA A 96 9.75 -35.68 8.38
CA ALA A 96 9.97 -36.00 6.97
C ALA A 96 11.21 -36.90 6.81
N THR A 97 11.30 -37.66 5.71
CA THR A 97 12.52 -38.46 5.47
C THR A 97 13.72 -37.54 5.21
N PRO A 98 14.98 -37.95 5.49
CA PRO A 98 16.14 -37.07 5.35
C PRO A 98 16.27 -36.42 3.96
N THR A 99 15.93 -37.15 2.90
CA THR A 99 15.90 -36.63 1.52
C THR A 99 14.80 -35.60 1.31
N GLN A 100 13.61 -35.80 1.88
CA GLN A 100 12.52 -34.85 1.80
C GLN A 100 12.88 -33.56 2.54
N ALA A 101 13.34 -33.67 3.79
CA ALA A 101 13.74 -32.54 4.61
C ALA A 101 14.86 -31.72 3.96
N ARG A 102 15.88 -32.38 3.40
CA ARG A 102 16.97 -31.71 2.67
C ARG A 102 16.44 -30.92 1.47
N ARG A 103 15.57 -31.51 0.64
CA ARG A 103 15.01 -30.84 -0.55
C ARG A 103 14.04 -29.71 -0.18
N VAL A 104 13.26 -29.87 0.89
CA VAL A 104 12.38 -28.81 1.42
C VAL A 104 13.22 -27.62 1.92
N ARG A 105 14.27 -27.88 2.70
CA ARG A 105 15.21 -26.85 3.16
C ARG A 105 15.87 -26.13 1.97
N ALA A 106 16.37 -26.88 0.99
CA ALA A 106 17.01 -26.31 -0.19
C ALA A 106 16.06 -25.37 -0.96
N TYR A 107 14.80 -25.78 -1.14
CA TYR A 107 13.84 -25.00 -1.92
C TYR A 107 13.26 -23.80 -1.16
N TYR A 108 12.68 -24.00 0.03
CA TYR A 108 11.96 -22.94 0.75
C TYR A 108 12.84 -22.06 1.63
N ILE A 109 13.92 -22.61 2.19
CA ILE A 109 14.78 -21.87 3.14
C ILE A 109 16.00 -21.29 2.41
N ALA A 110 16.63 -22.07 1.53
CA ALA A 110 17.81 -21.62 0.79
C ALA A 110 17.48 -21.01 -0.59
N GLY A 111 16.22 -21.04 -1.03
CA GLY A 111 15.78 -20.43 -2.30
C GLY A 111 16.34 -21.09 -3.57
N ILE A 112 16.83 -22.35 -3.48
CA ILE A 112 17.41 -23.07 -4.61
C ILE A 112 16.28 -23.65 -5.47
N SER A 113 16.32 -23.42 -6.79
CA SER A 113 15.29 -23.93 -7.70
C SER A 113 15.29 -25.46 -7.81
N GLN A 114 14.13 -26.07 -8.07
CA GLN A 114 14.02 -27.53 -8.19
C GLN A 114 14.90 -28.12 -9.32
N PRO A 115 15.04 -27.49 -10.50
CA PRO A 115 15.98 -27.96 -11.52
C PRO A 115 17.44 -27.90 -11.06
N GLU A 116 17.82 -26.90 -10.26
CA GLU A 116 19.16 -26.82 -9.68
C GLU A 116 19.40 -27.93 -8.66
N ILE A 117 18.41 -28.23 -7.80
CA ILE A 117 18.47 -29.37 -6.86
C ILE A 117 18.59 -30.70 -7.64
N SER A 118 17.82 -30.84 -8.72
CA SER A 118 17.84 -31.99 -9.61
C SER A 118 19.23 -32.22 -10.21
N ARG A 119 19.87 -31.17 -10.75
CA ARG A 119 21.25 -31.23 -11.28
C ARG A 119 22.28 -31.59 -10.21
N ARG A 120 22.21 -30.97 -9.03
CA ARG A 120 23.15 -31.21 -7.92
C ARG A 120 23.07 -32.64 -7.37
N GLU A 121 21.86 -33.20 -7.33
CA GLU A 121 21.65 -34.56 -6.80
C GLU A 121 21.67 -35.64 -7.90
N GLY A 122 21.81 -35.28 -9.19
CA GLY A 122 21.80 -36.24 -10.29
C GLY A 122 20.48 -37.01 -10.46
N VAL A 123 19.36 -36.39 -10.08
CA VAL A 123 18.02 -37.02 -10.11
C VAL A 123 17.09 -36.29 -11.06
N ASP A 124 16.10 -36.99 -11.62
CA ASP A 124 15.04 -36.36 -12.41
C ASP A 124 14.26 -35.31 -11.59
N SER A 125 13.91 -34.19 -12.24
CA SER A 125 13.21 -33.07 -11.61
C SER A 125 11.88 -33.49 -10.99
N SER A 126 11.17 -34.46 -11.57
CA SER A 126 9.91 -34.98 -11.02
C SER A 126 10.12 -35.63 -9.65
N LYS A 127 11.28 -36.28 -9.43
CA LYS A 127 11.61 -36.89 -8.13
C LYS A 127 11.84 -35.82 -7.07
N VAL A 128 12.41 -34.67 -7.43
CA VAL A 128 12.55 -33.51 -6.54
C VAL A 128 11.18 -32.97 -6.16
N SER A 129 10.32 -32.70 -7.15
CA SER A 129 8.97 -32.17 -6.91
C SER A 129 8.11 -33.10 -6.06
N VAL A 130 8.17 -34.42 -6.30
CA VAL A 130 7.43 -35.41 -5.50
C VAL A 130 7.96 -35.49 -4.07
N ALA A 131 9.29 -35.43 -3.89
CA ALA A 131 9.89 -35.45 -2.56
C ALA A 131 9.50 -34.21 -1.73
N ILE A 132 9.53 -33.01 -2.34
CA ILE A 132 9.11 -31.78 -1.66
C ILE A 132 7.63 -31.86 -1.26
N ARG A 133 6.74 -32.24 -2.19
CA ARG A 133 5.30 -32.37 -1.90
C ARG A 133 5.01 -33.38 -0.79
N ARG A 134 5.68 -34.55 -0.81
CA ARG A 134 5.53 -35.56 0.25
C ARG A 134 6.13 -35.09 1.59
N GLY A 135 7.27 -34.39 1.54
CA GLY A 135 7.88 -33.78 2.73
C GLY A 135 6.94 -32.79 3.41
N LEU A 136 6.35 -31.86 2.66
CA LEU A 136 5.37 -30.90 3.17
C LEU A 136 4.13 -31.60 3.75
N ARG A 137 3.65 -32.68 3.12
CA ARG A 137 2.52 -33.46 3.67
C ARG A 137 2.86 -34.13 5.00
N ASN A 138 4.07 -34.66 5.14
CA ASN A 138 4.51 -35.27 6.40
C ASN A 138 4.72 -34.20 7.48
N MET A 139 5.34 -33.06 7.14
CA MET A 139 5.46 -31.91 8.05
C MET A 139 4.09 -31.43 8.51
N ARG A 140 3.12 -31.33 7.61
CA ARG A 140 1.74 -30.94 7.96
C ARG A 140 1.12 -31.87 8.98
N ARG A 141 1.27 -33.20 8.82
CA ARG A 141 0.76 -34.17 9.81
C ARG A 141 1.37 -33.95 11.19
N CYS A 142 2.66 -33.62 11.26
CA CYS A 142 3.30 -33.26 12.52
C CYS A 142 2.68 -31.99 13.13
N TYR A 143 2.47 -30.94 12.33
CA TYR A 143 1.78 -29.72 12.79
C TYR A 143 0.34 -29.98 13.24
N ASP A 144 -0.43 -30.79 12.51
CA ASP A 144 -1.80 -31.15 12.87
C ASP A 144 -1.86 -31.90 14.23
N CYS A 145 -0.82 -32.67 14.56
CA CYS A 145 -0.69 -33.33 15.87
C CYS A 145 -0.23 -32.39 17.00
N LEU A 146 0.68 -31.45 16.70
CA LEU A 146 1.21 -30.49 17.68
C LEU A 146 0.22 -29.36 18.00
N PHE A 147 -0.59 -28.97 17.01
CA PHE A 147 -1.56 -27.88 17.08
C PHE A 147 -2.90 -28.38 16.53
N PRO A 148 -3.64 -29.22 17.28
CA PRO A 148 -4.97 -29.64 16.87
C PRO A 148 -5.87 -28.42 16.72
N ALA A 149 -6.69 -28.40 15.66
CA ALA A 149 -7.74 -27.41 15.54
C ALA A 149 -8.76 -27.64 16.67
N GLU A 150 -9.09 -26.56 17.40
CA GLU A 150 -10.17 -26.54 18.39
C GLU A 150 -11.54 -26.79 17.74
#